data_AF-A0A7J9KFP7-F1
#
_entry.id   AF-A0A7J9KFP7-F1
#
_cell.length_a   1.000
_cell.length_b   1.000
_cell.length_c   1.000
_cell.angle_alpha   90.00
_cell.angle_beta   90.00
_cell.angle_gamma   90.00
#
_symmetry.space_group_name_H-M   'P 1'
#
loop_
_entity.id
_entity.type
_entity.pdbx_description
1 polymer ?
#
loop_
_entity_poly.entity_id
_entity_poly.type
_entity_poly.pdbx_seq_one_letter_code
_entity_poly.pdbx_strand_id
1 'polypeptide(L)'
;QVRESNFTKLCNTTTLLVVNDSYPGPEIRVHKGDTVFVNVHNQGNYGFTIHWHGVKQPRNPWFDGPEFITQCPIQPGTNFTYEIILSDEIGTLWWHAHSDWTRGSVHGAFIILPAENETYPFPTPYADQTIILGKYVF
;
A
#
# COMPACT_ATOMS: atom_id res chain seq x y z
N GLN A 1 3.88 -8.44 6.49
CA GLN A 1 5.27 -8.43 6.97
C GLN A 1 6.11 -7.62 5.99
N VAL A 2 6.99 -6.75 6.49
CA VAL A 2 7.89 -5.95 5.65
C VAL A 2 9.32 -6.29 6.05
N ARG A 3 10.14 -6.74 5.10
CA ARG A 3 11.49 -7.24 5.36
C ARG A 3 12.42 -6.99 4.18
N GLU A 4 13.72 -7.10 4.44
CA GLU A 4 14.73 -7.05 3.38
C GLU A 4 14.70 -8.32 2.53
N SER A 5 14.78 -8.16 1.21
CA SER A 5 14.87 -9.25 0.25
C SER A 5 15.77 -8.87 -0.92
N ASN A 6 16.52 -9.84 -1.44
CA ASN A 6 17.39 -9.63 -2.59
C ASN A 6 16.55 -9.66 -3.88
N PHE A 7 16.69 -8.60 -4.68
CA PHE A 7 16.01 -8.47 -5.95
C PHE A 7 17.03 -8.25 -7.07
N THR A 8 16.94 -9.04 -8.13
CA THR A 8 17.83 -8.93 -9.28
C THR A 8 17.08 -8.32 -10.46
N LYS A 9 17.53 -7.15 -10.92
CA LYS A 9 16.99 -6.49 -12.12
C LYS A 9 18.14 -5.91 -12.93
N LEU A 10 18.06 -6.03 -14.26
CA LEU A 10 19.12 -5.55 -15.17
C LEU A 10 20.52 -6.12 -14.81
N CYS A 11 20.57 -7.41 -14.44
CA CYS A 11 21.77 -8.13 -13.99
C CYS A 11 22.46 -7.56 -12.73
N ASN A 12 21.80 -6.67 -11.98
CA ASN A 12 22.29 -6.16 -10.70
C ASN A 12 21.39 -6.64 -9.56
N THR A 13 22.00 -7.18 -8.51
CA THR A 13 21.30 -7.65 -7.31
C THR A 13 21.44 -6.61 -6.22
N THR A 14 20.31 -6.08 -5.76
CA THR A 14 20.25 -5.15 -4.63
C THR A 14 19.29 -5.68 -3.58
N THR A 15 19.55 -5.33 -2.32
CA THR A 15 18.65 -5.64 -1.22
C THR A 15 17.61 -4.53 -1.13
N LEU A 16 16.33 -4.90 -1.20
CA LEU A 16 15.19 -3.99 -1.13
C LEU A 16 14.35 -4.31 0.10
N LEU A 17 13.74 -3.28 0.68
CA LEU A 17 12.66 -3.48 1.64
C LEU A 17 11.37 -3.81 0.86
N VAL A 18 10.77 -4.97 1.12
CA VAL A 18 9.60 -5.49 0.38
C VAL A 18 8.48 -5.92 1.32
N VAL A 19 7.25 -5.93 0.81
CA VAL A 19 6.05 -6.34 1.56
C VAL A 19 5.67 -7.74 1.15
N ASN A 20 5.59 -8.67 2.11
CA ASN A 20 5.24 -10.08 1.90
C ASN A 20 6.01 -10.72 0.75
N ASP A 21 7.32 -10.47 0.67
CA ASP A 21 8.24 -11.02 -0.33
C ASP A 21 7.98 -10.62 -1.78
N SER A 22 7.12 -9.64 -2.03
CA SER A 22 6.80 -9.19 -3.37
C SER A 22 7.26 -7.76 -3.64
N TYR A 23 7.72 -7.55 -4.88
CA TYR A 23 7.98 -6.22 -5.45
C TYR A 23 7.41 -6.15 -6.88
N PRO A 24 6.40 -5.31 -7.15
CA PRO A 24 5.65 -4.48 -6.19
C PRO A 24 4.98 -5.29 -5.08
N GLY A 25 4.58 -4.60 -4.01
CA GLY A 25 3.83 -5.19 -2.90
C GLY A 25 2.47 -5.77 -3.33
N PRO A 26 1.81 -6.53 -2.45
CA PRO A 26 0.53 -7.16 -2.76
C PRO A 26 -0.56 -6.15 -3.11
N GLU A 27 -1.40 -6.52 -4.05
CA GLU A 27 -2.62 -5.79 -4.36
C GLU A 27 -3.67 -6.02 -3.28
N ILE A 28 -4.32 -4.95 -2.85
CA ILE A 28 -5.49 -5.00 -1.96
C ILE A 28 -6.73 -4.78 -2.81
N ARG A 29 -7.68 -5.72 -2.80
CA ARG A 29 -8.99 -5.60 -3.46
C ARG A 29 -10.08 -5.59 -2.41
N VAL A 30 -10.91 -4.56 -2.43
CA VAL A 30 -11.99 -4.31 -1.46
C VAL A 30 -13.17 -3.64 -2.16
N HIS A 31 -14.31 -3.52 -1.50
CA HIS A 31 -15.49 -2.86 -2.01
C HIS A 31 -15.64 -1.46 -1.41
N LYS A 32 -16.32 -0.57 -2.15
CA LYS A 32 -16.72 0.75 -1.66
C LYS A 32 -17.45 0.63 -0.31
N GLY A 33 -17.03 1.46 0.64
CA GLY A 33 -17.62 1.50 1.99
C GLY A 33 -17.03 0.48 2.96
N ASP A 34 -16.12 -0.39 2.53
CA ASP A 34 -15.43 -1.32 3.43
C ASP A 34 -14.57 -0.58 4.46
N THR A 35 -14.41 -1.19 5.63
CA THR A 35 -13.37 -0.84 6.60
C THR A 35 -12.32 -1.94 6.60
N VAL A 36 -11.09 -1.58 6.27
CA VAL A 36 -9.99 -2.53 6.07
C VAL A 36 -8.97 -2.37 7.18
N PHE A 37 -8.59 -3.48 7.81
CA PHE A 37 -7.54 -3.49 8.82
C PHE A 37 -6.27 -4.11 8.26
N VAL A 38 -5.16 -3.35 8.29
CA VAL A 38 -3.85 -3.83 7.82
C VAL A 38 -2.84 -3.78 8.94
N ASN A 39 -2.39 -4.94 9.40
CA ASN A 39 -1.31 -5.04 10.40
C ASN A 39 0.06 -5.07 9.71
N VAL A 40 0.81 -3.97 9.86
CA VAL A 40 2.15 -3.81 9.31
C VAL A 40 3.16 -4.24 10.36
N HIS A 41 3.82 -5.37 10.12
CA HIS A 41 4.95 -5.83 10.92
C HIS A 41 6.26 -5.39 10.26
N ASN A 42 7.01 -4.50 10.90
CA ASN A 42 8.31 -4.05 10.42
C ASN A 42 9.40 -5.02 10.89
N GLN A 43 9.87 -5.89 10.00
CA GLN A 43 11.04 -6.76 10.18
C GLN A 43 12.25 -6.27 9.35
N GLY A 44 12.20 -5.03 8.86
CA GLY A 44 13.32 -4.35 8.23
C GLY A 44 14.30 -3.77 9.25
N ASN A 45 15.23 -2.96 8.76
CA ASN A 45 16.32 -2.37 9.52
C ASN A 45 16.13 -0.89 9.87
N TYR A 46 15.13 -0.20 9.32
CA TYR A 46 14.78 1.18 9.67
C TYR A 46 13.27 1.37 9.85
N GLY A 47 12.89 2.45 10.53
CA GLY A 47 11.50 2.80 10.75
C GLY A 47 10.86 3.43 9.52
N PHE A 48 9.60 3.09 9.23
CA PHE A 48 8.83 3.71 8.16
C PHE A 48 7.33 3.70 8.51
N THR A 49 6.52 4.40 7.70
CA THR A 49 5.06 4.40 7.77
C THR A 49 4.44 3.99 6.43
N ILE A 50 3.17 3.61 6.41
CA ILE A 50 2.39 3.33 5.18
C ILE A 50 1.28 4.36 5.03
N HIS A 51 1.09 4.87 3.82
CA HIS A 51 -0.01 5.75 3.42
C HIS A 51 -0.92 5.09 2.37
N TRP A 52 -2.21 5.34 2.52
CA TRP A 52 -3.29 4.82 1.67
C TRP A 52 -3.70 5.89 0.65
N HIS A 53 -2.87 6.05 -0.38
CA HIS A 53 -2.96 7.18 -1.29
C HIS A 53 -4.32 7.28 -2.00
N GLY A 54 -4.99 8.40 -1.77
CA GLY A 54 -6.30 8.71 -2.33
C GLY A 54 -7.48 8.28 -1.45
N VAL A 55 -7.25 7.54 -0.36
CA VAL A 55 -8.27 7.28 0.65
C VAL A 55 -8.45 8.53 1.51
N LYS A 56 -9.68 8.98 1.68
CA LYS A 56 -10.01 10.24 2.37
C LYS A 56 -9.82 10.17 3.89
N GLN A 57 -9.91 8.98 4.48
CA GLN A 57 -9.81 8.76 5.93
C GLN A 57 -10.69 9.74 6.73
N PRO A 58 -12.02 9.75 6.54
CA PRO A 58 -12.89 10.78 7.11
C PRO A 58 -12.83 10.78 8.64
N ARG A 59 -12.33 11.89 9.21
CA ARG A 59 -12.09 12.07 10.66
C ARG A 59 -11.11 11.06 11.25
N ASN A 60 -10.28 10.44 10.42
CA ASN A 60 -9.40 9.34 10.81
C ASN A 60 -7.91 9.59 10.46
N PRO A 61 -7.33 10.75 10.84
CA PRO A 61 -5.96 11.09 10.42
C PRO A 61 -4.90 10.15 11.03
N TRP A 62 -5.21 9.49 12.15
CA TRP A 62 -4.28 8.60 12.88
C TRP A 62 -3.74 7.43 12.05
N PHE A 63 -4.47 7.04 11.01
CA PHE A 63 -4.12 5.93 10.12
C PHE A 63 -3.83 6.41 8.69
N ASP A 64 -3.56 7.70 8.50
CA ASP A 64 -3.24 8.25 7.18
C ASP A 64 -1.80 7.92 6.75
N GLY A 65 -0.82 7.96 7.66
CA GLY A 65 0.53 7.49 7.38
C GLY A 65 1.67 8.50 7.26
N PRO A 66 1.52 9.76 6.78
CA PRO A 66 2.67 10.63 6.55
C PRO A 66 3.53 10.84 7.81
N GLU A 67 4.79 10.43 7.73
CA GLU A 67 5.71 10.40 8.86
C GLU A 67 5.91 11.80 9.47
N PHE A 68 5.83 11.88 10.80
CA PHE A 68 5.89 13.10 11.60
C PHE A 68 4.77 14.13 11.34
N ILE A 69 3.79 13.80 10.49
CA ILE A 69 2.57 14.59 10.33
C ILE A 69 1.43 13.95 11.13
N THR A 70 1.16 12.67 10.88
CA THR A 70 0.06 11.94 11.55
C THR A 70 0.53 10.86 12.51
N GLN A 71 1.77 10.38 12.35
CA GLN A 71 2.35 9.38 13.24
C GLN A 71 3.88 9.39 13.24
N CYS A 72 4.47 8.83 14.31
CA CYS A 72 5.87 8.41 14.30
C CYS A 72 6.05 7.13 13.46
N PRO A 73 7.27 6.87 12.94
CA PRO A 73 7.57 5.66 12.18
C PRO A 73 7.41 4.38 13.00
N ILE A 74 6.95 3.31 12.34
CA ILE A 74 6.88 1.96 12.89
C ILE A 74 8.32 1.44 12.99
N GLN A 75 8.86 1.36 14.20
CA GLN A 75 10.26 0.99 14.42
C GLN A 75 10.54 -0.48 14.02
N PRO A 76 11.79 -0.82 13.67
CA PRO A 76 12.21 -2.20 13.47
C PRO A 76 11.80 -3.11 14.63
N GLY A 77 11.30 -4.30 14.32
CA GLY A 77 10.82 -5.29 15.29
C GLY A 77 9.44 -4.99 15.88
N THR A 78 8.82 -3.86 15.53
CA THR A 78 7.48 -3.47 16.02
C THR A 78 6.41 -3.63 14.95
N ASN A 79 5.15 -3.39 15.33
CA ASN A 79 4.02 -3.44 14.42
C ASN A 79 3.03 -2.31 14.70
N PHE A 80 2.20 -2.03 13.71
CA PHE A 80 1.10 -1.07 13.81
C PHE A 80 -0.05 -1.53 12.92
N THR A 81 -1.27 -1.46 13.44
CA THR A 81 -2.48 -1.83 12.70
C THR A 81 -3.16 -0.56 12.20
N TYR A 82 -3.26 -0.42 10.89
CA TYR A 82 -4.01 0.64 10.24
C TYR A 82 -5.49 0.27 10.13
N GLU A 83 -6.35 1.23 10.41
CA GLU A 83 -7.78 1.19 10.05
C GLU A 83 -8.02 2.12 8.86
N ILE A 84 -8.49 1.55 7.76
CA ILE A 84 -8.69 2.24 6.49
C ILE A 84 -10.19 2.32 6.26
N ILE A 85 -10.74 3.53 6.36
CA ILE A 85 -12.17 3.77 6.22
C ILE A 85 -12.43 4.25 4.78
N LEU A 86 -13.00 3.37 3.95
CA LEU A 86 -13.47 3.75 2.63
C LEU A 86 -14.83 4.43 2.73
N SER A 87 -15.03 5.41 1.87
CA SER A 87 -16.23 6.23 1.82
C SER A 87 -16.91 6.11 0.46
N ASP A 88 -16.66 7.05 -0.44
CA ASP A 88 -17.21 7.12 -1.79
C ASP A 88 -16.19 6.77 -2.88
N GLU A 89 -14.97 6.38 -2.50
CA GLU A 89 -13.93 5.96 -3.43
C GLU A 89 -14.37 4.69 -4.19
N ILE A 90 -14.21 4.70 -5.51
CA ILE A 90 -14.34 3.55 -6.41
C ILE A 90 -13.27 3.68 -7.49
N GLY A 91 -12.57 2.60 -7.80
CA GLY A 91 -11.59 2.53 -8.88
C GLY A 91 -10.19 2.15 -8.39
N THR A 92 -9.17 2.68 -9.05
CA THR A 92 -7.77 2.34 -8.80
C THR A 92 -7.11 3.41 -7.94
N LEU A 93 -6.77 3.03 -6.71
CA LEU A 93 -5.87 3.73 -5.82
C LEU A 93 -4.58 2.91 -5.64
N TRP A 94 -3.73 3.34 -4.72
CA TRP A 94 -2.50 2.65 -4.39
C TRP A 94 -2.09 2.96 -2.95
N TRP A 95 -1.21 2.13 -2.39
CA TRP A 95 -0.62 2.36 -1.09
C TRP A 95 0.90 2.42 -1.26
N HIS A 96 1.56 3.19 -0.39
CA HIS A 96 3.01 3.30 -0.41
C HIS A 96 3.58 3.68 0.94
N ALA A 97 4.86 3.37 1.18
CA ALA A 97 5.53 3.90 2.35
C ALA A 97 5.58 5.44 2.30
N HIS A 98 5.43 6.11 3.43
CA HIS A 98 5.41 7.57 3.50
C HIS A 98 6.52 8.14 4.41
N SER A 99 7.69 7.50 4.31
CA SER A 99 8.94 7.84 4.99
C SER A 99 10.08 7.92 3.98
N ASP A 100 10.75 9.06 3.91
CA ASP A 100 11.86 9.33 2.98
C ASP A 100 11.60 8.82 1.55
N TRP A 101 12.47 7.94 1.06
CA TRP A 101 12.44 7.35 -0.28
C TRP A 101 11.95 5.89 -0.26
N THR A 102 11.46 5.40 0.88
CA THR A 102 11.07 3.99 1.10
C THR A 102 10.02 3.51 0.09
N ARG A 103 9.16 4.42 -0.40
CA ARG A 103 8.19 4.13 -1.48
C ARG A 103 8.84 3.65 -2.78
N GLY A 104 10.15 3.78 -2.95
CA GLY A 104 10.88 3.23 -4.09
C GLY A 104 10.71 1.72 -4.22
N SER A 105 10.58 1.00 -3.10
CA SER A 105 10.35 -0.45 -3.09
C SER A 105 9.10 -0.89 -2.33
N VAL A 106 8.60 -0.06 -1.40
CA VAL A 106 7.41 -0.37 -0.58
C VAL A 106 6.19 0.38 -1.14
N HIS A 107 5.50 -0.25 -2.08
CA HIS A 107 4.25 0.23 -2.67
C HIS A 107 3.46 -0.91 -3.32
N GLY A 108 2.16 -0.73 -3.50
CA GLY A 108 1.30 -1.67 -4.19
C GLY A 108 -0.05 -1.06 -4.57
N ALA A 109 -0.84 -1.79 -5.35
CA ALA A 109 -2.15 -1.32 -5.79
C ALA A 109 -3.22 -1.47 -4.70
N PHE A 110 -4.19 -0.57 -4.72
CA PHE A 110 -5.35 -0.58 -3.84
C PHE A 110 -6.61 -0.39 -4.70
N ILE A 111 -7.30 -1.49 -5.01
CA ILE A 111 -8.42 -1.51 -5.93
C ILE A 111 -9.73 -1.53 -5.14
N ILE A 112 -10.60 -0.58 -5.45
CA ILE A 112 -11.90 -0.43 -4.81
C ILE A 112 -12.98 -0.72 -5.84
N LEU A 113 -13.63 -1.87 -5.68
CA LEU A 113 -14.74 -2.34 -6.50
C LEU A 113 -16.02 -1.57 -6.12
N PRO A 114 -17.03 -1.49 -7.01
CA PRO A 114 -18.37 -1.06 -6.64
C PRO A 114 -18.86 -1.83 -5.41
N ALA A 115 -19.76 -1.26 -4.61
CA ALA A 115 -20.39 -2.00 -3.51
C ALA A 115 -21.03 -3.30 -4.04
N GLU A 116 -21.21 -4.33 -3.21
CA GLU A 116 -21.71 -5.65 -3.66
C GLU A 116 -23.05 -5.59 -4.43
N ASN A 117 -23.85 -4.56 -4.21
CA ASN A 117 -25.14 -4.31 -4.87
C ASN A 117 -25.08 -3.24 -5.98
N GLU A 118 -23.91 -2.74 -6.32
CA GLU A 118 -23.67 -1.75 -7.37
C GLU A 118 -22.91 -2.40 -8.54
N THR A 119 -23.11 -1.85 -9.75
CA THR A 119 -22.34 -2.25 -10.94
C THR A 119 -21.52 -1.08 -11.46
N TYR A 120 -20.48 -1.37 -12.23
CA TYR A 120 -19.79 -0.34 -12.99
C TYR A 120 -20.75 0.40 -13.94
N PRO A 121 -20.49 1.68 -14.27
CA PRO A 121 -21.26 2.43 -15.25
C PRO A 121 -20.97 2.02 -16.70
N PHE A 122 -20.33 0.87 -16.89
CA PHE A 122 -19.94 0.28 -18.16
C PHE A 122 -20.11 -1.25 -18.10
N PRO A 123 -20.23 -1.94 -19.25
CA PRO A 123 -20.33 -3.40 -19.28
C PRO A 123 -19.15 -4.06 -18.56
N THR A 124 -19.43 -5.13 -17.80
CA THR A 124 -18.40 -5.87 -17.07
C THR A 124 -17.27 -6.29 -18.02
N PRO A 125 -16.02 -5.88 -17.75
CA PRO A 125 -14.90 -6.26 -18.61
C PRO A 125 -14.65 -7.77 -18.52
N TYR A 126 -14.07 -8.34 -19.57
CA TYR A 126 -13.67 -9.75 -19.57
C TYR A 126 -12.67 -10.06 -18.45
N ALA A 127 -11.74 -9.13 -18.21
CA ALA A 127 -10.76 -9.17 -17.14
C ALA A 127 -10.29 -7.75 -16.82
N ASP A 128 -9.72 -7.56 -15.64
CA ASP A 128 -8.99 -6.36 -15.25
C ASP A 128 -7.52 -6.70 -14.94
N GLN A 129 -6.62 -5.76 -15.23
CA GLN A 129 -5.18 -5.93 -15.03
C GLN A 129 -4.59 -4.66 -14.42
N THR A 130 -3.91 -4.81 -13.29
CA THR A 130 -3.15 -3.72 -12.67
C THR A 130 -1.80 -3.58 -13.37
N ILE A 131 -1.49 -2.35 -13.78
CA ILE A 131 -0.19 -1.96 -14.35
C ILE A 131 0.42 -0.88 -13.45
N ILE A 132 1.49 -1.24 -12.74
CA ILE A 132 2.24 -0.31 -11.89
C ILE A 132 3.47 0.18 -12.67
N LEU A 133 3.52 1.49 -12.91
CA LEU A 133 4.69 2.14 -13.49
C LEU A 133 5.63 2.59 -12.38
N GLY A 134 6.87 2.12 -12.43
CA GLY A 134 7.87 2.39 -11.39
C GLY A 134 9.24 2.72 -11.98
N LYS A 135 10.09 3.30 -11.13
CA LYS A 135 11.51 3.52 -11.42
C LYS A 135 12.33 2.49 -10.66
N TYR A 136 13.44 2.05 -11.25
CA TYR A 136 14.46 1.26 -10.57
C TYR A 136 15.77 2.06 -10.62
N VAL A 137 16.41 2.23 -9.47
CA VAL A 137 17.69 2.94 -9.34
C VAL A 137 18.68 2.01 -8.64
N PHE A 138 19.91 1.98 -9.12
CA PHE A 138 21.03 1.24 -8.55
C PHE A 138 21.75 2.07 -7.49
#